data_AF-M5RPV8-F1
#
_entry.id   AF-M5RPV8-F1
#
_cell.length_a   1.000
_cell.length_b   1.000
_cell.length_c   1.000
_cell.angle_alpha   90.00
_cell.angle_beta   90.00
_cell.angle_gamma   90.00
#
_symmetry.space_group_name_H-M   'P 1'
#
loop_
_entity.id
_entity.type
_entity.pdbx_description
1 polymer ?
#
loop_
_entity_poly.entity_id
_entity_poly.type
_entity_poly.pdbx_seq_one_letter_code
_entity_poly.pdbx_strand_id
1 'polypeptide(L)'
;GFDTIIPGKVSESRSYERWEEPMLGINGEGRVSPLAPGCQTSVTVIGQDGKPLMLNHIFKTEANSEGGGEDGQLSIDMSPTQPHTITKNARTCESCHASNKALGLGIGSTRPWNQQHVVDLQSIDGTILPKKSQPQMAAIENLDHDWSQIVDRDGQQLATVGHHFQLSRAFNKDELNRISREGTCIACHKEIPTASLAVSLLHHVAEYTGQTPKTPDEH
;
A
#
# COMPACT_ATOMS: atom_id res chain seq x y z
N GLY A 1 -9.45 28.28 33.28
CA GLY A 1 -9.48 27.93 31.85
C GLY A 1 -8.27 27.07 31.57
N PHE A 2 -8.39 26.05 30.74
CA PHE A 2 -7.24 25.25 30.32
C PHE A 2 -6.32 26.13 29.48
N ASP A 3 -5.03 26.11 29.78
CA ASP A 3 -4.03 26.81 28.99
C ASP A 3 -3.79 25.99 27.71
N THR A 4 -4.44 26.38 26.62
CA THR A 4 -4.42 25.65 25.34
C THR A 4 -3.29 26.08 24.42
N ILE A 5 -2.38 26.95 24.89
CA ILE A 5 -1.29 27.47 24.07
C ILE A 5 0.02 26.82 24.50
N ILE A 6 0.53 25.94 23.66
CA ILE A 6 1.88 25.39 23.80
C ILE A 6 2.84 26.32 23.03
N PRO A 7 3.84 26.94 23.69
CA PRO A 7 4.84 27.76 22.99
C PRO A 7 5.59 26.93 21.95
N GLY A 8 5.64 27.42 20.71
CA GLY A 8 6.32 26.74 19.62
C GLY A 8 5.77 27.18 18.26
N LYS A 9 6.37 26.64 17.20
CA LYS A 9 5.89 26.79 15.82
C LYS A 9 5.75 25.41 15.21
N VAL A 10 4.58 25.14 14.65
CA VAL A 10 4.36 23.96 13.81
C VAL A 10 4.62 24.36 12.36
N SER A 11 5.39 23.55 11.65
CA SER A 11 5.55 23.65 10.20
C SER A 11 5.47 22.27 9.60
N GLU A 12 4.68 22.13 8.54
CA GLU A 12 4.58 20.91 7.75
C GLU A 12 5.38 21.08 6.46
N SER A 13 6.08 20.03 6.06
CA SER A 13 6.71 19.90 4.75
C SER A 13 6.34 18.56 4.14
N ARG A 14 6.42 18.47 2.81
CA ARG A 14 6.20 17.22 2.08
C ARG A 14 7.55 16.62 1.70
N SER A 15 7.84 15.43 2.23
CA SER A 15 9.11 14.73 1.93
C SER A 15 9.16 14.23 0.49
N TYR A 16 8.09 13.58 0.02
CA TYR A 16 7.97 13.11 -1.36
C TYR A 16 6.49 12.94 -1.74
N GLU A 17 6.23 12.84 -3.04
CA GLU A 17 4.91 12.57 -3.60
C GLU A 17 5.07 11.59 -4.76
N ARG A 18 4.21 10.57 -4.82
CA ARG A 18 4.17 9.60 -5.92
C ARG A 18 2.82 9.67 -6.61
N TRP A 19 2.86 9.90 -7.91
CA TRP A 19 1.69 9.74 -8.79
C TRP A 19 1.67 8.32 -9.29
N GLU A 20 0.89 7.48 -8.64
CA GLU A 20 0.98 6.04 -8.82
C GLU A 20 -0.37 5.36 -8.67
N GLU A 21 -0.51 4.12 -9.16
CA GLU A 21 -1.77 3.39 -9.05
C GLU A 21 -2.12 3.13 -7.58
N PRO A 22 -3.33 3.47 -7.12
CA PRO A 22 -3.72 3.30 -5.71
C PRO A 22 -3.76 1.82 -5.34
N MET A 23 -3.45 1.52 -4.07
CA MET A 23 -3.76 0.22 -3.49
C MET A 23 -5.27 0.07 -3.29
N LEU A 24 -5.72 -1.16 -3.15
CA LEU A 24 -7.12 -1.47 -2.89
C LEU A 24 -7.29 -1.95 -1.44
N GLY A 25 -8.47 -1.72 -0.89
CA GLY A 25 -8.91 -2.27 0.37
C GLY A 25 -10.43 -2.19 0.48
N ILE A 26 -10.95 -2.31 1.70
CA ILE A 26 -12.39 -2.25 1.97
C ILE A 26 -12.74 -0.86 2.50
N ASN A 27 -13.77 -0.23 1.92
CA ASN A 27 -14.30 1.05 2.39
C ASN A 27 -15.34 0.87 3.51
N GLY A 28 -15.84 1.99 4.03
CA GLY A 28 -16.87 2.00 5.08
C GLY A 28 -18.21 1.33 4.72
N GLU A 29 -18.45 1.02 3.43
CA GLU A 29 -19.63 0.28 2.96
C GLU A 29 -19.38 -1.23 2.83
N GLY A 30 -18.19 -1.71 3.20
CA GLY A 30 -17.80 -3.11 3.02
C GLY A 30 -17.48 -3.47 1.56
N ARG A 31 -17.21 -2.47 0.71
CA ARG A 31 -16.91 -2.68 -0.72
C ARG A 31 -15.43 -2.44 -0.99
N VAL A 32 -14.92 -3.14 -2.00
CA VAL A 32 -13.56 -2.88 -2.47
C VAL A 32 -13.49 -1.44 -3.03
N SER A 33 -12.45 -0.72 -2.66
CA SER A 33 -12.24 0.68 -3.05
C SER A 33 -10.75 1.00 -3.20
N PRO A 34 -10.37 1.94 -4.08
CA PRO A 34 -9.04 2.51 -4.08
C PRO A 34 -8.81 3.30 -2.79
N LEU A 35 -7.64 3.07 -2.21
CA LEU A 35 -7.15 3.80 -1.05
C LEU A 35 -6.13 4.82 -1.54
N ALA A 36 -6.30 6.06 -1.12
CA ALA A 36 -5.33 7.12 -1.33
C ALA A 36 -4.56 7.34 -0.01
N PRO A 37 -3.23 7.52 -0.05
CA PRO A 37 -2.50 7.97 1.12
C PRO A 37 -3.11 9.26 1.67
N GLY A 38 -3.52 9.21 2.94
CA GLY A 38 -3.96 10.36 3.70
C GLY A 38 -2.76 11.05 4.35
N CYS A 39 -2.87 11.36 5.63
CA CYS A 39 -1.76 11.89 6.42
C CYS A 39 -0.78 10.75 6.76
N GLN A 40 0.43 10.79 6.19
CA GLN A 40 1.54 9.90 6.51
C GLN A 40 2.67 10.72 7.14
N THR A 41 2.61 10.93 8.45
CA THR A 41 3.47 11.90 9.11
C THR A 41 4.57 11.24 9.94
N SER A 42 5.78 11.80 9.85
CA SER A 42 6.84 11.60 10.81
C SER A 42 7.17 12.94 11.46
N VAL A 43 7.31 12.97 12.77
CA VAL A 43 7.45 14.22 13.54
C VAL A 43 8.87 14.38 14.06
N THR A 44 9.40 15.59 13.88
CA THR A 44 10.64 16.03 14.53
C THR A 44 10.29 17.14 15.51
N VAL A 45 10.68 16.99 16.77
CA VAL A 45 10.49 18.00 17.81
C VAL A 45 11.84 18.62 18.12
N ILE A 46 11.94 19.94 17.99
CA ILE A 46 13.16 20.70 18.29
C ILE A 46 12.94 21.44 19.61
N GLY A 47 13.84 21.22 20.57
CA GLY A 47 13.82 21.86 21.88
C GLY A 47 14.14 23.36 21.80
N GLN A 48 13.86 24.07 22.89
CA GLN A 48 14.15 25.51 22.99
C GLN A 48 15.63 25.85 22.86
N ASP A 49 16.52 24.89 23.13
CA ASP A 49 17.98 25.01 22.94
C ASP A 49 18.42 24.76 21.49
N GLY A 50 17.48 24.52 20.57
CA GLY A 50 17.72 24.23 19.16
C GLY A 50 18.12 22.79 18.86
N LYS A 51 18.15 21.89 19.87
CA LYS A 51 18.51 20.48 19.66
C LYS A 51 17.26 19.62 19.42
N PRO A 52 17.33 18.59 18.55
CA PRO A 52 16.23 17.64 18.40
C PRO A 52 15.97 16.89 19.71
N LEU A 53 14.73 16.95 20.20
CA LEU A 53 14.21 16.09 21.27
C LEU A 53 13.67 14.78 20.71
N MET A 54 13.23 14.80 19.45
CA MET A 54 12.66 13.69 18.71
C MET A 54 12.96 13.91 17.23
N LEU A 55 13.37 12.88 16.51
CA LEU A 55 13.72 12.95 15.09
C LEU A 55 12.93 11.89 14.32
N ASN A 56 12.22 12.31 13.26
CA ASN A 56 11.48 11.43 12.35
C ASN A 56 10.64 10.35 13.04
N HIS A 57 9.99 10.69 14.14
CA HIS A 57 9.23 9.72 14.92
C HIS A 57 7.84 9.51 14.31
N ILE A 58 7.45 8.24 14.13
CA ILE A 58 6.09 7.86 13.76
C ILE A 58 5.39 7.34 15.01
N PHE A 59 4.25 7.94 15.32
CA PHE A 59 3.42 7.50 16.43
C PHE A 59 2.66 6.22 16.07
N LYS A 60 2.24 5.48 17.10
CA LYS A 60 1.35 4.34 16.95
C LYS A 60 -0.05 4.70 17.43
N THR A 61 -1.04 4.05 16.83
CA THR A 61 -2.42 4.06 17.31
C THR A 61 -2.51 3.37 18.67
N GLU A 62 -3.64 3.56 19.38
CA GLU A 62 -3.90 2.80 20.60
C GLU A 62 -4.04 1.31 20.30
N ALA A 63 -3.76 0.47 21.28
CA ALA A 63 -3.94 -0.98 21.18
C ALA A 63 -5.38 -1.33 20.77
N ASN A 64 -5.54 -2.26 19.83
CA ASN A 64 -6.84 -2.73 19.33
C ASN A 64 -7.71 -1.61 18.72
N SER A 65 -7.11 -0.52 18.24
CA SER A 65 -7.80 0.59 17.56
C SER A 65 -7.44 0.66 16.08
N GLU A 66 -8.36 1.19 15.26
CA GLU A 66 -8.12 1.48 13.83
C GLU A 66 -7.68 0.28 12.97
N GLY A 67 -7.94 -0.95 13.42
CA GLY A 67 -7.50 -2.20 12.78
C GLY A 67 -6.12 -2.69 13.21
N GLY A 68 -5.44 -1.97 14.11
CA GLY A 68 -4.21 -2.41 14.76
C GLY A 68 -4.45 -3.47 15.83
N GLY A 69 -3.43 -4.28 16.11
CA GLY A 69 -3.46 -5.34 17.13
C GLY A 69 -3.15 -4.84 18.55
N GLU A 70 -2.74 -5.75 19.44
CA GLU A 70 -2.40 -5.44 20.84
C GLU A 70 -1.27 -4.39 20.97
N ASP A 71 -0.36 -4.35 20.01
CA ASP A 71 0.75 -3.38 19.96
C ASP A 71 0.39 -2.07 19.22
N GLY A 72 -0.86 -1.91 18.79
CA GLY A 72 -1.30 -0.86 17.87
C GLY A 72 -0.73 -1.05 16.46
N GLN A 73 -0.83 -0.01 15.62
CA GLN A 73 -0.18 0.05 14.30
C GLN A 73 0.42 1.43 14.08
N LEU A 74 1.26 1.60 13.05
CA LEU A 74 1.79 2.93 12.72
C LEU A 74 0.62 3.86 12.35
N SER A 75 0.62 5.09 12.86
CA SER A 75 -0.38 6.13 12.55
C SER A 75 -0.18 6.73 11.15
N ILE A 76 -0.16 5.83 10.16
CA ILE A 76 -0.11 6.12 8.72
C ILE A 76 -1.52 5.91 8.21
N ASP A 77 -2.20 6.98 7.79
CA ASP A 77 -3.60 6.89 7.37
C ASP A 77 -3.73 6.72 5.85
N MET A 78 -4.66 5.85 5.47
CA MET A 78 -5.09 5.61 4.10
C MET A 78 -6.58 5.89 4.04
N SER A 79 -6.97 6.76 3.12
CA SER A 79 -8.34 7.19 2.94
C SER A 79 -9.00 6.40 1.81
N PRO A 80 -10.06 5.60 2.10
CA PRO A 80 -10.87 5.01 1.05
C PRO A 80 -11.56 6.09 0.23
N THR A 81 -11.48 5.97 -1.08
CA THR A 81 -12.15 6.90 -2.01
C THR A 81 -13.47 6.28 -2.50
N GLN A 82 -13.94 6.68 -3.68
CA GLN A 82 -15.10 6.08 -4.34
C GLN A 82 -14.88 4.57 -4.66
N PRO A 83 -15.93 3.72 -4.59
CA PRO A 83 -15.84 2.30 -4.93
C PRO A 83 -15.16 2.07 -6.29
N HIS A 84 -14.42 0.98 -6.45
CA HIS A 84 -13.59 0.80 -7.65
C HIS A 84 -14.39 0.50 -8.94
N THR A 85 -15.69 0.23 -8.87
CA THR A 85 -16.54 -0.12 -10.03
C THR A 85 -17.35 1.09 -10.50
N ILE A 86 -16.65 2.15 -10.91
CA ILE A 86 -17.27 3.40 -11.39
C ILE A 86 -17.08 3.66 -12.88
N THR A 87 -16.30 2.82 -13.57
CA THR A 87 -16.02 2.93 -15.01
C THR A 87 -16.68 1.80 -15.79
N LYS A 88 -16.98 2.04 -17.08
CA LYS A 88 -17.58 1.04 -17.98
C LYS A 88 -16.67 -0.18 -18.21
N ASN A 89 -15.38 0.08 -18.33
CA ASN A 89 -14.37 -0.96 -18.56
C ASN A 89 -13.67 -1.27 -17.24
N ALA A 90 -13.43 -2.56 -16.99
CA ALA A 90 -12.54 -3.00 -15.93
C ALA A 90 -11.08 -2.68 -16.29
N ARG A 91 -10.23 -2.54 -15.28
CA ARG A 91 -8.77 -2.52 -15.46
C ARG A 91 -8.28 -3.90 -15.93
N THR A 92 -7.04 -3.96 -16.41
CA THR A 92 -6.44 -5.24 -16.79
C THR A 92 -6.35 -6.17 -15.57
N CYS A 93 -6.44 -7.48 -15.78
CA CYS A 93 -6.41 -8.45 -14.69
C CYS A 93 -5.12 -8.32 -13.85
N GLU A 94 -3.99 -8.08 -14.50
CA GLU A 94 -2.66 -7.92 -13.91
C GLU A 94 -2.61 -6.75 -12.92
N SER A 95 -3.32 -5.66 -13.22
CA SER A 95 -3.28 -4.44 -12.39
C SER A 95 -3.78 -4.69 -10.96
N CYS A 96 -4.63 -5.70 -10.76
CA CYS A 96 -5.14 -6.10 -9.43
C CYS A 96 -4.58 -7.44 -8.96
N HIS A 97 -4.53 -8.45 -9.85
CA HIS A 97 -4.19 -9.83 -9.49
C HIS A 97 -2.71 -10.16 -9.55
N ALA A 98 -1.88 -9.28 -10.13
CA ALA A 98 -0.43 -9.44 -10.24
C ALA A 98 0.35 -8.22 -9.72
N SER A 99 -0.27 -7.47 -8.80
CA SER A 99 0.30 -6.26 -8.22
C SER A 99 0.27 -6.35 -6.69
N ASN A 100 1.45 -6.58 -6.09
CA ASN A 100 1.62 -6.52 -4.64
C ASN A 100 1.08 -5.20 -4.07
N LYS A 101 1.33 -4.11 -4.80
CA LYS A 101 0.83 -2.80 -4.43
C LYS A 101 -0.69 -2.73 -4.43
N ALA A 102 -1.36 -3.24 -5.46
CA ALA A 102 -2.82 -3.26 -5.51
C ALA A 102 -3.43 -4.07 -4.36
N LEU A 103 -2.74 -5.11 -3.91
CA LEU A 103 -3.10 -5.92 -2.75
C LEU A 103 -2.81 -5.25 -1.39
N GLY A 104 -2.18 -4.08 -1.38
CA GLY A 104 -1.79 -3.39 -0.15
C GLY A 104 -0.47 -3.89 0.46
N LEU A 105 0.26 -4.77 -0.22
CA LEU A 105 1.58 -5.29 0.21
C LEU A 105 2.73 -4.30 -0.07
N GLY A 106 2.40 -3.11 -0.56
CA GLY A 106 3.34 -2.05 -0.91
C GLY A 106 4.16 -2.33 -2.17
N ILE A 107 5.10 -1.43 -2.46
CA ILE A 107 6.02 -1.54 -3.59
C ILE A 107 7.39 -2.13 -3.23
N GLY A 108 7.59 -2.44 -1.94
CA GLY A 108 8.89 -2.78 -1.38
C GLY A 108 9.86 -1.60 -1.35
N SER A 109 11.06 -1.84 -0.82
CA SER A 109 12.16 -0.89 -0.89
C SER A 109 13.48 -1.65 -0.98
N THR A 110 14.45 -1.11 -1.71
CA THR A 110 15.82 -1.64 -1.73
C THR A 110 16.64 -1.17 -0.53
N ARG A 111 16.13 -0.20 0.24
CA ARG A 111 16.76 0.39 1.42
C ARG A 111 15.75 0.52 2.57
N PRO A 112 16.01 -0.05 3.77
CA PRO A 112 15.08 0.01 4.89
C PRO A 112 14.83 1.44 5.39
N TRP A 113 13.58 1.82 5.66
CA TRP A 113 13.27 3.18 6.11
C TRP A 113 13.69 3.45 7.57
N ASN A 114 13.78 2.40 8.39
CA ASN A 114 14.27 2.43 9.76
C ASN A 114 15.80 2.50 9.90
N GLN A 115 16.53 2.74 8.81
CA GLN A 115 17.98 2.88 8.81
C GLN A 115 18.42 4.21 8.21
N GLN A 116 19.54 4.73 8.71
CA GLN A 116 20.18 5.90 8.13
C GLN A 116 20.85 5.52 6.80
N HIS A 117 20.55 6.27 5.74
CA HIS A 117 21.20 6.09 4.44
C HIS A 117 22.17 7.21 4.14
N VAL A 118 23.37 6.79 3.76
CA VAL A 118 24.34 7.64 3.09
C VAL A 118 24.47 7.19 1.63
N VAL A 119 24.42 8.15 0.72
CA VAL A 119 24.59 7.97 -0.72
C VAL A 119 25.82 8.77 -1.12
N ASP A 120 26.92 8.06 -1.34
CA ASP A 120 28.21 8.66 -1.68
C ASP A 120 29.09 7.66 -2.44
N LEU A 121 30.26 8.10 -2.91
CA LEU A 121 31.27 7.20 -3.48
C LEU A 121 31.73 6.19 -2.42
N GLN A 122 31.56 4.91 -2.72
CA GLN A 122 31.90 3.79 -1.84
C GLN A 122 32.87 2.83 -2.53
N SER A 123 33.78 2.23 -1.77
CA SER A 123 34.52 1.05 -2.22
C SER A 123 33.63 -0.19 -2.26
N ILE A 124 34.14 -1.29 -2.83
CA ILE A 124 33.41 -2.56 -2.98
C ILE A 124 32.97 -3.19 -1.63
N ASP A 125 33.64 -2.83 -0.54
CA ASP A 125 33.33 -3.26 0.83
C ASP A 125 32.33 -2.31 1.55
N GLY A 126 31.85 -1.27 0.89
CA GLY A 126 30.88 -0.31 1.42
C GLY A 126 31.50 0.88 2.19
N THR A 127 32.82 1.00 2.25
CA THR A 127 33.47 2.14 2.92
C THR A 127 33.28 3.43 2.12
N ILE A 128 32.81 4.50 2.77
CA ILE A 128 32.64 5.83 2.17
C ILE A 128 34.02 6.46 1.91
N LEU A 129 34.29 6.80 0.64
CA LEU A 129 35.59 7.32 0.20
C LEU A 129 35.79 8.82 0.49
N PRO A 130 34.78 9.70 0.35
CA PRO A 130 34.96 11.11 0.63
C PRO A 130 35.18 11.41 2.11
N LYS A 131 36.10 12.33 2.40
CA LYS A 131 36.41 12.79 3.77
C LYS A 131 35.26 13.57 4.42
N LYS A 132 34.33 14.07 3.60
CA LYS A 132 33.16 14.83 4.05
C LYS A 132 31.94 14.17 3.40
N SER A 133 31.16 13.50 4.22
CA SER A 133 29.89 12.89 3.82
C SER A 133 28.83 13.25 4.85
N GLN A 134 27.59 13.27 4.44
CA GLN A 134 26.44 13.56 5.29
C GLN A 134 25.32 12.56 4.99
N PRO A 135 24.53 12.13 5.99
CA PRO A 135 23.34 11.34 5.74
C PRO A 135 22.36 12.09 4.85
N GLN A 136 21.88 11.42 3.80
CA GLN A 136 20.81 11.93 2.94
C GLN A 136 19.44 11.61 3.53
N MET A 137 19.34 10.51 4.29
CA MET A 137 18.12 10.12 4.98
C MET A 137 18.48 9.62 6.38
N ALA A 138 17.95 10.28 7.41
CA ALA A 138 17.97 9.74 8.76
C ALA A 138 16.96 8.59 8.89
N ALA A 139 17.23 7.68 9.82
CA ALA A 139 16.30 6.60 10.14
C ALA A 139 14.95 7.15 10.59
N ILE A 140 13.89 6.44 10.23
CA ILE A 140 12.53 6.63 10.74
C ILE A 140 12.25 5.43 11.63
N GLU A 141 12.44 5.61 12.93
CA GLU A 141 12.28 4.51 13.90
C GLU A 141 10.87 3.91 13.79
N ASN A 142 10.78 2.58 13.86
CA ASN A 142 9.56 1.77 13.66
C ASN A 142 9.02 1.64 12.23
N LEU A 143 9.53 2.38 11.25
CA LEU A 143 9.12 2.20 9.84
C LEU A 143 9.93 1.08 9.17
N ASP A 144 9.57 -0.16 9.44
CA ASP A 144 10.24 -1.36 8.92
C ASP A 144 9.69 -1.85 7.56
N HIS A 145 8.61 -1.24 7.08
CA HIS A 145 7.97 -1.50 5.78
C HIS A 145 7.86 -0.23 4.93
N ASP A 146 7.48 -0.39 3.65
CA ASP A 146 7.24 0.76 2.78
C ASP A 146 5.99 1.53 3.21
N TRP A 147 6.00 2.86 3.04
CA TRP A 147 4.87 3.73 3.35
C TRP A 147 3.56 3.35 2.64
N SER A 148 3.61 2.64 1.51
CA SER A 148 2.43 2.16 0.78
C SER A 148 1.98 0.75 1.18
N GLN A 149 2.71 0.09 2.10
CA GLN A 149 2.32 -1.21 2.63
C GLN A 149 1.36 -1.02 3.80
N ILE A 150 0.15 -1.54 3.65
CA ILE A 150 -0.95 -1.38 4.61
C ILE A 150 -1.33 -2.71 5.26
N VAL A 151 -0.84 -3.82 4.71
CA VAL A 151 -1.10 -5.17 5.19
C VAL A 151 0.12 -6.06 4.93
N ASP A 152 0.32 -7.07 5.78
CA ASP A 152 1.27 -8.14 5.53
C ASP A 152 0.65 -9.29 4.72
N ARG A 153 1.45 -10.32 4.43
CA ARG A 153 0.96 -11.50 3.70
C ARG A 153 0.00 -12.36 4.51
N ASP A 154 -0.02 -12.21 5.83
CA ASP A 154 -0.89 -12.94 6.74
C ASP A 154 -2.22 -12.24 6.99
N GLY A 155 -2.42 -11.06 6.37
CA GLY A 155 -3.65 -10.29 6.46
C GLY A 155 -3.69 -9.40 7.70
N GLN A 156 -2.57 -9.20 8.39
CA GLN A 156 -2.45 -8.25 9.50
C GLN A 156 -2.28 -6.85 8.95
N GLN A 157 -3.12 -5.93 9.41
CA GLN A 157 -3.07 -4.53 9.01
C GLN A 157 -1.88 -3.82 9.68
N LEU A 158 -1.17 -3.02 8.90
CA LEU A 158 0.05 -2.32 9.31
C LEU A 158 -0.11 -0.80 9.36
N ALA A 159 -1.18 -0.29 8.73
CA ALA A 159 -1.49 1.13 8.62
C ALA A 159 -3.01 1.33 8.70
N THR A 160 -3.44 2.48 9.20
CA THR A 160 -4.86 2.81 9.31
C THR A 160 -5.49 2.89 7.93
N VAL A 161 -6.61 2.18 7.75
CA VAL A 161 -7.45 2.29 6.54
C VAL A 161 -8.80 2.85 6.94
N GLY A 162 -9.00 4.14 6.73
CA GLY A 162 -10.27 4.83 6.96
C GLY A 162 -10.78 4.72 8.40
N HIS A 163 -10.18 5.47 9.33
CA HIS A 163 -10.54 5.45 10.76
C HIS A 163 -12.00 5.88 11.09
N HIS A 164 -12.72 6.50 10.15
CA HIS A 164 -14.07 7.03 10.39
C HIS A 164 -15.19 5.97 10.34
N PHE A 165 -14.98 4.86 9.62
CA PHE A 165 -16.04 3.87 9.37
C PHE A 165 -15.60 2.47 9.77
N GLN A 166 -16.45 1.78 10.53
CA GLN A 166 -16.16 0.49 11.16
C GLN A 166 -15.77 -0.63 10.18
N LEU A 167 -16.27 -0.59 8.93
CA LEU A 167 -15.98 -1.61 7.92
C LEU A 167 -14.70 -1.34 7.13
N SER A 168 -14.09 -0.15 7.27
CA SER A 168 -12.87 0.17 6.54
C SER A 168 -11.70 -0.64 7.07
N ARG A 169 -10.97 -1.29 6.16
CA ARG A 169 -9.80 -2.10 6.50
C ARG A 169 -8.99 -2.46 5.27
N ALA A 170 -7.76 -2.91 5.48
CA ALA A 170 -7.04 -3.65 4.45
C ALA A 170 -7.68 -5.03 4.16
N PHE A 171 -7.24 -5.70 3.10
CA PHE A 171 -7.69 -7.05 2.80
C PHE A 171 -7.26 -8.04 3.88
N ASN A 172 -8.11 -9.01 4.18
CA ASN A 172 -7.73 -10.13 5.06
C ASN A 172 -7.02 -11.24 4.27
N LYS A 173 -6.51 -12.26 4.98
CA LYS A 173 -5.79 -13.38 4.37
C LYS A 173 -6.58 -14.11 3.27
N ASP A 174 -7.87 -14.36 3.50
CA ASP A 174 -8.70 -15.09 2.55
C ASP A 174 -8.92 -14.30 1.27
N GLU A 175 -9.15 -12.99 1.39
CA GLU A 175 -9.27 -12.07 0.25
C GLU A 175 -7.95 -11.96 -0.52
N LEU A 176 -6.83 -11.79 0.19
CA LEU A 176 -5.50 -11.79 -0.41
C LEU A 176 -5.26 -13.07 -1.22
N ASN A 177 -5.54 -14.24 -0.66
CA ASN A 177 -5.39 -15.54 -1.33
C ASN A 177 -6.34 -15.69 -2.54
N ARG A 178 -7.54 -15.12 -2.47
CA ARG A 178 -8.51 -15.16 -3.58
C ARG A 178 -8.09 -14.25 -4.74
N ILE A 179 -7.53 -13.08 -4.44
CA ILE A 179 -7.11 -12.10 -5.45
C ILE A 179 -5.73 -12.47 -6.02
N SER A 180 -4.79 -12.91 -5.17
CA SER A 180 -3.43 -13.32 -5.57
C SER A 180 -3.45 -14.69 -6.28
N ARG A 181 -3.93 -14.67 -7.53
CA ARG A 181 -3.94 -15.80 -8.47
C ARG A 181 -3.14 -15.43 -9.71
N GLU A 182 -1.92 -14.96 -9.49
CA GLU A 182 -1.02 -14.48 -10.53
C GLU A 182 -1.00 -15.47 -11.72
N GLY A 183 -1.26 -14.96 -12.92
CA GLY A 183 -1.16 -15.72 -14.17
C GLY A 183 -2.23 -16.80 -14.40
N THR A 184 -3.13 -17.09 -13.45
CA THR A 184 -4.12 -18.19 -13.61
C THR A 184 -5.10 -17.88 -14.74
N CYS A 185 -5.62 -16.65 -14.80
CA CYS A 185 -6.57 -16.25 -15.83
C CYS A 185 -5.87 -16.02 -17.19
N ILE A 186 -4.69 -15.40 -17.17
CA ILE A 186 -3.92 -15.02 -18.37
C ILE A 186 -3.45 -16.24 -19.15
N ALA A 187 -3.15 -17.35 -18.44
CA ALA A 187 -2.76 -18.60 -19.08
C ALA A 187 -3.77 -19.07 -20.15
N CYS A 188 -5.06 -18.80 -19.97
CA CYS A 188 -6.12 -19.14 -20.92
C CYS A 188 -6.63 -17.91 -21.70
N HIS A 189 -6.91 -16.80 -21.02
CA HIS A 189 -7.57 -15.63 -21.62
C HIS A 189 -6.65 -14.73 -22.45
N LYS A 190 -5.35 -14.99 -22.49
CA LYS A 190 -4.47 -14.32 -23.47
C LYS A 190 -4.73 -14.81 -24.90
N GLU A 191 -5.07 -16.09 -25.04
CA GLU A 191 -5.25 -16.75 -26.34
C GLU A 191 -6.73 -16.88 -26.75
N ILE A 192 -7.63 -16.97 -25.75
CA ILE A 192 -9.08 -17.05 -25.95
C ILE A 192 -9.70 -15.64 -26.06
N PRO A 193 -10.61 -15.36 -27.01
CA PRO A 193 -11.13 -16.30 -28.00
C PRO A 193 -10.42 -16.26 -29.34
N THR A 194 -9.73 -15.17 -29.70
CA THR A 194 -9.40 -14.90 -31.11
C THR A 194 -7.94 -15.13 -31.49
N ALA A 195 -7.02 -15.26 -30.54
CA ALA A 195 -5.59 -15.29 -30.84
C ALA A 195 -5.11 -16.62 -31.44
N SER A 196 -5.82 -17.73 -31.17
CA SER A 196 -5.60 -19.03 -31.81
C SER A 196 -6.79 -19.41 -32.70
N LEU A 197 -6.50 -19.83 -33.94
CA LEU A 197 -7.53 -20.27 -34.90
C LEU A 197 -8.36 -21.44 -34.35
N ALA A 198 -7.72 -22.41 -33.70
CA ALA A 198 -8.40 -23.54 -33.10
C ALA A 198 -9.33 -23.11 -31.95
N VAL A 199 -8.87 -22.17 -31.12
CA VAL A 199 -9.65 -21.62 -30.00
C VAL A 199 -10.81 -20.76 -30.49
N SER A 200 -10.60 -19.96 -31.52
CA SER A 200 -11.63 -19.12 -32.15
C SER A 200 -12.76 -19.96 -32.73
N LEU A 201 -12.44 -21.08 -33.38
CA LEU A 201 -13.43 -22.04 -33.86
C LEU A 201 -14.23 -22.65 -32.70
N LEU A 202 -13.57 -23.08 -31.63
CA LEU A 202 -14.24 -23.66 -30.45
C LEU A 202 -15.16 -22.64 -29.76
N HIS A 203 -14.71 -21.37 -29.63
CA HIS A 203 -15.52 -20.31 -29.05
C HIS A 203 -16.75 -19.98 -29.91
N HIS A 204 -16.60 -19.97 -31.24
CA HIS A 204 -17.72 -19.82 -32.16
C HIS A 204 -18.74 -20.95 -32.02
N VAL A 205 -18.28 -22.21 -31.96
CA VAL A 205 -19.17 -23.35 -31.70
C VAL A 205 -19.88 -23.21 -30.36
N ALA A 206 -19.16 -22.82 -29.29
CA ALA A 206 -19.76 -22.63 -27.96
C ALA A 206 -20.85 -21.54 -27.96
N GLU A 207 -20.61 -20.42 -28.65
CA GLU A 207 -21.59 -19.32 -28.78
C GLU A 207 -22.88 -19.79 -29.47
N TYR A 208 -22.78 -20.48 -30.61
CA TYR A 208 -23.94 -20.92 -31.39
C TYR A 208 -24.61 -22.20 -30.86
N THR A 209 -23.95 -22.92 -29.96
CA THR A 209 -24.53 -24.07 -29.24
C THR A 209 -25.02 -23.72 -27.84
N GLY A 210 -24.83 -22.47 -27.40
CA GLY A 210 -25.24 -22.00 -26.07
C GLY A 210 -24.39 -22.57 -24.92
N GLN A 211 -23.17 -23.01 -25.20
CA GLN A 211 -22.24 -23.63 -24.23
C GLN A 211 -21.17 -22.65 -23.70
N THR A 212 -21.27 -21.36 -24.03
CA THR A 212 -20.35 -20.35 -23.48
C THR A 212 -20.55 -20.20 -21.97
N PRO A 213 -19.49 -20.37 -21.16
CA PRO A 213 -19.54 -20.11 -19.72
C PRO A 213 -19.96 -18.67 -19.41
N LYS A 214 -20.98 -18.51 -18.55
CA LYS A 214 -21.54 -17.24 -18.09
C LYS A 214 -21.24 -16.98 -16.62
N THR A 215 -20.86 -18.01 -15.87
CA THR A 215 -20.56 -17.91 -14.45
C THR A 215 -19.15 -18.42 -14.14
N PRO A 216 -18.57 -18.05 -12.98
CA PRO A 216 -17.29 -18.59 -12.54
C PRO A 216 -17.29 -20.11 -12.35
N ASP A 217 -18.43 -20.71 -11.97
CA ASP A 217 -18.56 -22.17 -11.78
C ASP A 217 -18.60 -22.94 -13.11
N GLU A 218 -18.87 -22.23 -14.21
CA GLU A 218 -18.87 -22.78 -15.58
C GLU A 218 -17.48 -22.72 -16.25
N HIS A 219 -16.50 -22.06 -15.62
CA HIS A 219 -15.10 -21.97 -16.07
C HIS A 219 -14.22 -23.04 -15.41
#